data_AF-A0A7X2CFM5-F1
#
_entry.id   AF-A0A7X2CFM5-F1
#
_cell.length_a   1.000
_cell.length_b   1.000
_cell.length_c   1.000
_cell.angle_alpha   90.00
_cell.angle_beta   90.00
_cell.angle_gamma   90.00
#
_symmetry.space_group_name_H-M   'P 1'
#
loop_
_entity.id
_entity.type
_entity.pdbx_description
1 polymer ?
#
loop_
_entity_poly.entity_id
_entity_poly.type
_entity_poly.pdbx_seq_one_letter_code
_entity_poly.pdbx_strand_id
1 'polypeptide(L)'
;MCYARKLCLAAKSQVMDMFQEARLGKAVDPSTTLPLVGEIAASVLRQPHALNSVARIKTHDDYTYLHSVAVCALMLSLARHLDLDEEQTRLAGIGGLMHDLGKAAMPLEVLNKPGKLTDAEFAIMKRHPVEGAKMLRAGGAEPGVVDIALHHHEKIDGTGYPDRLAGDAISLLARMGAICDVYDAVTSERAYKK
;
A
#
# COMPACT_ATOMS: atom_id res chain seq x y z
N MET A 1 23.50 12.67 3.61
CA MET A 1 22.17 12.22 3.16
C MET A 1 21.34 11.87 4.40
N CYS A 2 20.16 12.50 4.60
CA CYS A 2 19.30 12.27 5.78
C CYS A 2 18.92 10.78 5.92
N TYR A 3 18.84 10.26 7.16
CA TYR A 3 18.50 8.86 7.45
C TYR A 3 17.20 8.41 6.75
N ALA A 4 16.15 9.24 6.81
CA ALA A 4 14.87 8.95 6.14
C ALA A 4 15.01 8.72 4.63
N ARG A 5 15.94 9.44 3.98
CA ARG A 5 16.23 9.26 2.54
C ARG A 5 16.95 7.97 2.23
N LYS A 6 17.90 7.56 3.08
CA LYS A 6 18.56 6.26 2.93
C LYS A 6 17.56 5.11 3.10
N LEU A 7 16.72 5.21 4.13
CA LEU A 7 15.67 4.22 4.39
C LEU A 7 14.67 4.13 3.22
N CYS A 8 14.18 5.26 2.69
CA CYS A 8 13.26 5.23 1.54
C CYS A 8 13.88 4.57 0.30
N LEU A 9 15.17 4.79 0.03
CA LEU A 9 15.87 4.15 -1.10
C LEU A 9 16.01 2.63 -0.91
N ALA A 10 16.39 2.19 0.29
CA ALA A 10 16.48 0.76 0.60
C ALA A 10 15.10 0.10 0.56
N ALA A 11 14.09 0.73 1.16
CA ALA A 11 12.70 0.29 1.17
C ALA A 11 12.16 0.14 -0.26
N LYS A 12 12.42 1.13 -1.12
CA LYS A 12 12.03 1.08 -2.53
C LYS A 12 12.58 -0.17 -3.23
N SER A 13 13.86 -0.48 -3.06
CA SER A 13 14.47 -1.66 -3.69
C SER A 13 13.76 -2.94 -3.24
N GLN A 14 13.57 -3.11 -1.92
CA GLN A 14 12.92 -4.31 -1.38
C GLN A 14 11.47 -4.46 -1.86
N VAL A 15 10.70 -3.36 -1.88
CA VAL A 15 9.32 -3.38 -2.37
C VAL A 15 9.29 -3.66 -3.88
N MET A 16 10.22 -3.12 -4.65
CA MET A 16 10.33 -3.40 -6.08
C MET A 16 10.62 -4.89 -6.33
N ASP A 17 11.58 -5.46 -5.62
CA ASP A 17 11.92 -6.88 -5.74
C ASP A 17 10.72 -7.76 -5.38
N MET A 18 10.02 -7.45 -4.27
CA MET A 18 8.79 -8.14 -3.86
C MET A 18 7.71 -8.13 -4.96
N PHE A 19 7.46 -6.99 -5.61
CA PHE A 19 6.48 -6.89 -6.70
C PHE A 19 6.92 -7.66 -7.95
N GLN A 20 8.22 -7.69 -8.25
CA GLN A 20 8.75 -8.48 -9.36
C GLN A 20 8.60 -9.98 -9.11
N GLU A 21 8.89 -10.44 -7.90
CA GLU A 21 8.68 -11.84 -7.50
C GLU A 21 7.21 -12.25 -7.60
N ALA A 22 6.30 -11.41 -7.11
CA ALA A 22 4.86 -11.61 -7.25
C ALA A 22 4.44 -11.70 -8.72
N ARG A 23 4.99 -10.83 -9.57
CA ARG A 23 4.70 -10.82 -11.02
C ARG A 23 5.18 -12.09 -11.72
N LEU A 24 6.27 -12.69 -11.24
CA LEU A 24 6.77 -14.00 -11.71
C LEU A 24 5.96 -15.18 -11.15
N GLY A 25 4.90 -14.93 -10.38
CA GLY A 25 4.03 -15.95 -9.80
C GLY A 25 4.62 -16.62 -8.56
N LYS A 26 5.69 -16.07 -7.97
CA LYS A 26 6.21 -16.57 -6.69
C LYS A 26 5.26 -16.16 -5.56
N ALA A 27 5.08 -17.06 -4.60
CA ALA A 27 4.41 -16.71 -3.36
C ALA A 27 5.25 -15.67 -2.62
N VAL A 28 4.63 -14.55 -2.23
CA VAL A 28 5.25 -13.50 -1.43
C VAL A 28 4.88 -13.74 0.02
N ASP A 29 5.87 -14.13 0.83
CA ASP A 29 5.71 -14.28 2.27
C ASP A 29 5.75 -12.89 2.94
N PRO A 30 4.64 -12.40 3.55
CA PRO A 30 4.62 -11.11 4.22
C PRO A 30 5.59 -10.99 5.39
N SER A 31 5.98 -12.12 6.02
CA SER A 31 6.92 -12.11 7.14
C SER A 31 8.28 -11.52 6.74
N THR A 32 8.65 -11.64 5.47
CA THR A 32 9.88 -11.05 4.91
C THR A 32 9.88 -9.52 4.94
N THR A 33 8.70 -8.89 5.03
CA THR A 33 8.55 -7.43 5.11
C THR A 33 8.67 -6.88 6.54
N LEU A 34 8.62 -7.74 7.56
CA LEU A 34 8.64 -7.35 8.97
C LEU A 34 9.84 -6.48 9.35
N PRO A 35 11.09 -6.79 8.93
CA PRO A 35 12.23 -5.94 9.24
C PRO A 35 12.07 -4.52 8.67
N LEU A 36 11.58 -4.42 7.43
CA LEU A 36 11.35 -3.13 6.76
C LEU A 36 10.24 -2.34 7.45
N VAL A 37 9.12 -2.97 7.78
CA VAL A 37 8.03 -2.33 8.54
C VAL A 37 8.54 -1.83 9.90
N GLY A 38 9.40 -2.60 10.57
CA GLY A 38 10.05 -2.20 11.81
C GLY A 38 10.96 -0.97 11.65
N GLU A 39 11.77 -0.91 10.59
CA GLU A 39 12.61 0.25 10.28
C GLU A 39 11.77 1.51 9.97
N ILE A 40 10.69 1.35 9.20
CA ILE A 40 9.72 2.42 8.91
C ILE A 40 9.07 2.89 10.21
N ALA A 41 8.58 2.00 11.05
CA ALA A 41 7.98 2.32 12.34
C ALA A 41 8.96 3.10 13.24
N ALA A 42 10.20 2.61 13.37
CA ALA A 42 11.24 3.30 14.12
C ALA A 42 11.56 4.70 13.56
N SER A 43 11.50 4.88 12.24
CA SER A 43 11.69 6.19 11.61
C SER A 43 10.51 7.13 11.86
N VAL A 44 9.27 6.64 11.77
CA VAL A 44 8.05 7.41 12.07
C VAL A 44 8.06 7.85 13.54
N LEU A 45 8.48 6.97 14.45
CA LEU A 45 8.64 7.30 15.88
C LEU A 45 9.63 8.43 16.13
N ARG A 46 10.78 8.42 15.44
CA ARG A 46 11.79 9.46 15.61
C ARG A 46 11.33 10.81 15.05
N GLN A 47 10.72 10.79 13.87
CA GLN A 47 10.32 11.98 13.15
C GLN A 47 9.05 11.70 12.31
N PRO A 48 7.85 11.93 12.86
CA PRO A 48 6.57 11.55 12.24
C PRO A 48 6.36 12.07 10.82
N HIS A 49 6.92 13.23 10.50
CA HIS A 49 6.74 13.86 9.19
C HIS A 49 7.88 13.58 8.20
N ALA A 50 9.06 13.16 8.68
CA ALA A 50 10.26 13.10 7.84
C ALA A 50 10.17 12.03 6.75
N LEU A 51 9.66 10.84 7.11
CA LEU A 51 9.57 9.73 6.16
C LEU A 51 8.49 10.01 5.08
N ASN A 52 7.32 10.49 5.49
CA ASN A 52 6.25 10.87 4.56
C ASN A 52 6.69 11.98 3.61
N SER A 53 7.46 12.96 4.10
CA SER A 53 7.97 14.05 3.26
C SER A 53 8.92 13.55 2.17
N VAL A 54 9.75 12.55 2.48
CA VAL A 54 10.67 11.96 1.50
C VAL A 54 9.96 11.01 0.56
N ALA A 55 9.06 10.17 1.06
CA ALA A 55 8.31 9.22 0.24
C ALA A 55 7.37 9.91 -0.76
N ARG A 56 6.93 11.14 -0.48
CA ARG A 56 6.13 11.98 -1.40
C ARG A 56 6.89 12.49 -2.62
N ILE A 57 8.23 12.48 -2.61
CA ILE A 57 9.05 12.87 -3.76
C ILE A 57 9.22 11.64 -4.67
N LYS A 58 8.30 11.49 -5.63
CA LYS A 58 8.23 10.32 -6.51
C LYS A 58 8.61 10.71 -7.95
N THR A 59 9.56 9.98 -8.53
CA THR A 59 9.78 10.00 -9.98
C THR A 59 8.74 9.09 -10.66
N HIS A 60 8.59 9.20 -11.99
CA HIS A 60 7.62 8.42 -12.75
C HIS A 60 7.80 6.90 -12.56
N ASP A 61 9.05 6.43 -12.59
CA ASP A 61 9.41 5.02 -12.52
C ASP A 61 9.27 4.42 -11.11
N ASP A 62 9.18 5.26 -10.08
CA ASP A 62 9.25 4.84 -8.67
C ASP A 62 7.90 4.87 -7.96
N TYR A 63 6.85 5.30 -8.68
CA TYR A 63 5.62 5.77 -8.08
C TYR A 63 4.95 4.72 -7.19
N THR A 64 4.75 3.50 -7.71
CA THR A 64 4.06 2.41 -6.99
C THR A 64 4.82 1.95 -5.75
N TYR A 65 6.15 1.91 -5.82
CA TYR A 65 6.98 1.39 -4.73
C TYR A 65 7.12 2.39 -3.59
N LEU A 66 7.40 3.66 -3.90
CA LEU A 66 7.45 4.71 -2.89
C LEU A 66 6.06 5.03 -2.33
N HIS A 67 4.99 4.82 -3.11
CA HIS A 67 3.62 4.87 -2.63
C HIS A 67 3.36 3.84 -1.53
N SER A 68 3.75 2.58 -1.74
CA SER A 68 3.60 1.52 -0.73
C SER A 68 4.34 1.86 0.58
N VAL A 69 5.55 2.42 0.48
CA VAL A 69 6.33 2.87 1.66
C VAL A 69 5.63 4.04 2.38
N ALA A 70 5.08 5.01 1.63
CA ALA A 70 4.33 6.12 2.20
C ALA A 70 3.06 5.66 2.91
N VAL A 71 2.26 4.79 2.27
CA VAL A 71 1.02 4.25 2.87
C VAL A 71 1.33 3.43 4.12
N CYS A 72 2.39 2.60 4.12
CA CYS A 72 2.88 1.91 5.32
C CYS A 72 3.15 2.89 6.47
N ALA A 73 3.88 3.98 6.21
CA ALA A 73 4.21 4.97 7.22
C ALA A 73 2.98 5.75 7.73
N LEU A 74 2.04 6.08 6.85
CA LEU A 74 0.77 6.71 7.21
C LEU A 74 -0.09 5.78 8.06
N MET A 75 -0.18 4.50 7.70
CA MET A 75 -0.92 3.48 8.45
C MET A 75 -0.36 3.31 9.86
N LEU A 76 0.97 3.20 10.00
CA LEU A 76 1.64 3.13 11.30
C LEU A 76 1.39 4.39 12.13
N SER A 77 1.46 5.57 11.51
CA SER A 77 1.19 6.84 12.20
C SER A 77 -0.27 6.93 12.66
N LEU A 78 -1.22 6.51 11.83
CA LEU A 78 -2.65 6.57 12.13
C LEU A 78 -3.04 5.54 13.20
N ALA A 79 -2.53 4.30 13.11
CA ALA A 79 -2.76 3.27 14.12
C ALA A 79 -2.37 3.75 15.52
N ARG A 80 -1.20 4.38 15.63
CA ARG A 80 -0.72 4.96 16.89
C ARG A 80 -1.55 6.14 17.36
N HIS A 81 -2.03 6.98 16.45
CA HIS A 81 -2.88 8.11 16.81
C HIS A 81 -4.26 7.67 17.33
N LEU A 82 -4.72 6.49 16.89
CA LEU A 82 -5.95 5.86 17.36
C LEU A 82 -5.73 4.95 18.58
N ASP A 83 -4.53 4.95 19.18
CA ASP A 83 -4.15 4.12 20.32
C ASP A 83 -4.40 2.61 20.09
N LEU A 84 -4.23 2.13 18.85
CA LEU A 84 -4.30 0.70 18.55
C LEU A 84 -3.14 -0.05 19.20
N ASP A 85 -3.37 -1.32 19.53
CA ASP A 85 -2.34 -2.16 20.15
C ASP A 85 -1.18 -2.47 19.18
N GLU A 86 -0.13 -3.12 19.69
CA GLU A 86 1.07 -3.45 18.90
C GLU A 86 0.77 -4.40 17.74
N GLU A 87 -0.16 -5.34 17.93
CA GLU A 87 -0.53 -6.32 16.91
C GLU A 87 -1.28 -5.64 15.77
N GLN A 88 -2.30 -4.85 16.08
CA GLN A 88 -3.06 -4.04 15.12
C GLN A 88 -2.18 -3.03 14.39
N THR A 89 -1.25 -2.38 15.11
CA THR A 89 -0.29 -1.44 14.52
C THR A 89 0.63 -2.16 13.54
N ARG A 90 1.12 -3.36 13.88
CA ARG A 90 1.95 -4.18 12.98
C ARG A 90 1.17 -4.61 11.73
N LEU A 91 -0.06 -5.08 11.90
CA LEU A 91 -0.95 -5.44 10.77
C LEU A 91 -1.23 -4.23 9.86
N ALA A 92 -1.45 -3.06 10.43
CA ALA A 92 -1.65 -1.82 9.69
C ALA A 92 -0.42 -1.46 8.83
N GLY A 93 0.79 -1.58 9.39
CA GLY A 93 2.04 -1.33 8.66
C GLY A 93 2.26 -2.30 7.50
N ILE A 94 2.14 -3.61 7.74
CA ILE A 94 2.29 -4.63 6.69
C ILE A 94 1.22 -4.45 5.62
N GLY A 95 -0.05 -4.29 6.03
CA GLY A 95 -1.16 -4.06 5.12
C GLY A 95 -0.97 -2.81 4.27
N GLY A 96 -0.51 -1.70 4.85
CA GLY A 96 -0.19 -0.49 4.11
C GLY A 96 0.93 -0.69 3.09
N LEU A 97 1.95 -1.48 3.41
CA LEU A 97 3.05 -1.78 2.48
C LEU A 97 2.63 -2.71 1.34
N MET A 98 1.67 -3.61 1.59
CA MET A 98 1.31 -4.68 0.65
C MET A 98 -0.07 -4.50 -0.02
N HIS A 99 -0.82 -3.44 0.32
CA HIS A 99 -2.20 -3.26 -0.14
C HIS A 99 -2.35 -3.35 -1.67
N ASP A 100 -1.33 -2.88 -2.37
CA ASP A 100 -1.27 -2.76 -3.82
C ASP A 100 -0.58 -3.95 -4.53
N LEU A 101 -0.20 -5.01 -3.80
CA LEU A 101 0.57 -6.14 -4.33
C LEU A 101 -0.06 -6.75 -5.58
N GLY A 102 -1.39 -6.79 -5.64
CA GLY A 102 -2.12 -7.34 -6.79
C GLY A 102 -1.91 -6.58 -8.10
N LYS A 103 -1.34 -5.36 -8.08
CA LYS A 103 -0.91 -4.65 -9.30
C LYS A 103 0.17 -5.44 -10.05
N ALA A 104 0.89 -6.33 -9.38
CA ALA A 104 1.81 -7.28 -10.02
C ALA A 104 1.11 -8.20 -11.04
N ALA A 105 -0.18 -8.51 -10.85
CA ALA A 105 -0.97 -9.30 -11.79
C ALA A 105 -1.57 -8.49 -12.95
N MET A 106 -1.47 -7.16 -12.92
CA MET A 106 -2.06 -6.30 -13.96
C MET A 106 -1.17 -6.26 -15.21
N PRO A 107 -1.76 -6.23 -16.42
CA PRO A 107 -1.01 -6.04 -17.67
C PRO A 107 -0.18 -4.75 -17.62
N LEU A 108 1.06 -4.80 -18.12
CA LEU A 108 1.98 -3.67 -18.04
C LEU A 108 1.49 -2.46 -18.83
N GLU A 109 0.82 -2.69 -19.96
CA GLU A 109 0.21 -1.68 -20.80
C GLU A 109 -0.93 -0.93 -20.10
N VAL A 110 -1.64 -1.57 -19.16
CA VAL A 110 -2.68 -0.92 -18.33
C VAL A 110 -2.02 -0.23 -17.14
N LEU A 111 -1.08 -0.92 -16.46
CA LEU A 111 -0.43 -0.42 -15.26
C LEU A 111 0.43 0.83 -15.52
N ASN A 112 1.16 0.84 -16.64
CA ASN A 112 2.10 1.90 -17.00
C ASN A 112 1.52 2.86 -18.06
N LYS A 113 0.20 2.84 -18.29
CA LYS A 113 -0.43 3.68 -19.31
C LYS A 113 -0.13 5.17 -19.04
N PRO A 114 0.44 5.92 -20.00
CA PRO A 114 0.55 7.36 -19.85
C PRO A 114 -0.83 8.00 -20.01
N GLY A 115 -1.36 8.60 -18.93
CA GLY A 115 -2.63 9.34 -18.93
C GLY A 115 -3.79 8.61 -18.25
N LYS A 116 -5.03 8.98 -18.60
CA LYS A 116 -6.24 8.39 -18.00
C LYS A 116 -6.52 7.00 -18.58
N LEU A 117 -6.92 6.08 -17.72
CA LEU A 117 -7.47 4.79 -18.13
C LEU A 117 -8.87 4.99 -18.75
N THR A 118 -9.16 4.21 -19.79
CA THR A 118 -10.52 4.00 -20.29
C THR A 118 -11.32 3.16 -19.29
N ASP A 119 -12.65 3.11 -19.44
CA ASP A 119 -13.51 2.33 -18.55
C ASP A 119 -13.15 0.83 -18.55
N ALA A 120 -12.76 0.28 -19.70
CA ALA A 120 -12.34 -1.11 -19.83
C ALA A 120 -11.01 -1.38 -19.11
N GLU A 121 -10.02 -0.49 -19.28
CA GLU A 121 -8.73 -0.58 -18.58
C GLU A 121 -8.89 -0.37 -17.08
N PHE A 122 -9.78 0.53 -16.68
CA PHE A 122 -10.11 0.74 -15.28
C PHE A 122 -10.81 -0.50 -14.67
N ALA A 123 -11.66 -1.19 -15.44
CA ALA A 123 -12.23 -2.47 -15.00
C ALA A 123 -11.17 -3.56 -14.80
N ILE A 124 -10.10 -3.57 -15.60
CA ILE A 124 -8.94 -4.44 -15.37
C ILE A 124 -8.23 -4.04 -14.07
N MET A 125 -7.89 -2.75 -13.91
CA MET A 125 -7.20 -2.25 -12.72
C MET A 125 -7.96 -2.56 -11.43
N LYS A 126 -9.30 -2.49 -11.44
CA LYS A 126 -10.17 -2.81 -10.28
C LYS A 126 -10.06 -4.26 -9.78
N ARG A 127 -9.37 -5.14 -10.51
CA ARG A 127 -9.14 -6.54 -10.10
C ARG A 127 -7.97 -6.69 -9.12
N HIS A 128 -7.08 -5.70 -9.01
CA HIS A 128 -5.88 -5.82 -8.18
C HIS A 128 -6.16 -6.09 -6.69
N PRO A 129 -7.24 -5.61 -6.03
CA PRO A 129 -7.47 -5.96 -4.62
C PRO A 129 -7.71 -7.47 -4.46
N VAL A 130 -8.50 -8.04 -5.38
CA VAL A 130 -8.82 -9.48 -5.40
C VAL A 130 -7.58 -10.32 -5.70
N GLU A 131 -6.78 -9.92 -6.69
CA GLU A 131 -5.53 -10.63 -7.01
C GLU A 131 -4.49 -10.50 -5.88
N GLY A 132 -4.38 -9.33 -5.25
CA GLY A 132 -3.52 -9.11 -4.09
C GLY A 132 -3.91 -10.00 -2.91
N ALA A 133 -5.21 -10.07 -2.60
CA ALA A 133 -5.71 -10.95 -1.55
C ALA A 133 -5.42 -12.44 -1.82
N LYS A 134 -5.51 -12.89 -3.09
CA LYS A 134 -5.11 -14.26 -3.46
C LYS A 134 -3.62 -14.51 -3.23
N MET A 135 -2.77 -13.60 -3.70
CA MET A 135 -1.31 -13.70 -3.52
C MET A 135 -0.92 -13.73 -2.05
N LEU A 136 -1.50 -12.84 -1.25
CA LEU A 136 -1.26 -12.75 0.19
C LEU A 136 -1.69 -14.03 0.92
N ARG A 137 -2.88 -14.55 0.62
CA ARG A 137 -3.33 -15.84 1.19
C ARG A 137 -2.40 -16.99 0.82
N ALA A 138 -1.94 -17.05 -0.43
CA ALA A 138 -1.00 -18.08 -0.87
C ALA A 138 0.37 -17.95 -0.17
N GLY A 139 0.78 -16.74 0.18
CA GLY A 139 1.98 -16.45 0.97
C GLY A 139 1.82 -16.60 2.49
N GLY A 140 0.66 -17.04 2.98
CA GLY A 140 0.43 -17.22 4.42
C GLY A 140 0.19 -15.92 5.19
N ALA A 141 -0.27 -14.87 4.52
CA ALA A 141 -0.60 -13.59 5.15
C ALA A 141 -1.70 -13.73 6.21
N GLU A 142 -1.55 -12.95 7.27
CA GLU A 142 -2.57 -12.84 8.31
C GLU A 142 -3.87 -12.24 7.75
N PRO A 143 -5.05 -12.67 8.25
CA PRO A 143 -6.35 -12.22 7.73
C PRO A 143 -6.51 -10.70 7.68
N GLY A 144 -5.99 -9.97 8.67
CA GLY A 144 -6.04 -8.50 8.67
C GLY A 144 -5.26 -7.84 7.54
N VAL A 145 -4.12 -8.40 7.15
CA VAL A 145 -3.32 -7.91 6.01
C VAL A 145 -4.05 -8.17 4.69
N VAL A 146 -4.61 -9.37 4.55
CA VAL A 146 -5.41 -9.77 3.39
C VAL A 146 -6.64 -8.86 3.24
N ASP A 147 -7.31 -8.56 4.35
CA ASP A 147 -8.49 -7.71 4.38
C ASP A 147 -8.19 -6.27 3.95
N ILE A 148 -7.09 -5.68 4.41
CA ILE A 148 -6.63 -4.35 3.95
C ILE A 148 -6.42 -4.36 2.43
N ALA A 149 -5.67 -5.34 1.91
CA ALA A 149 -5.40 -5.43 0.48
C ALA A 149 -6.69 -5.62 -0.34
N LEU A 150 -7.65 -6.40 0.16
CA LEU A 150 -8.90 -6.67 -0.53
C LEU A 150 -9.84 -5.46 -0.53
N HIS A 151 -9.88 -4.69 0.56
CA HIS A 151 -10.94 -3.71 0.81
C HIS A 151 -10.47 -2.24 0.92
N HIS A 152 -9.20 -1.92 0.67
CA HIS A 152 -8.72 -0.52 0.70
C HIS A 152 -9.37 0.39 -0.36
N HIS A 153 -10.13 -0.16 -1.32
CA HIS A 153 -10.94 0.59 -2.28
C HIS A 153 -12.46 0.54 -2.01
N GLU A 154 -12.86 -0.07 -0.89
CA GLU A 154 -14.21 0.08 -0.39
C GLU A 154 -14.46 1.51 0.08
N LYS A 155 -15.73 1.94 -0.02
CA LYS A 155 -16.14 3.29 0.34
C LYS A 155 -17.25 3.21 1.37
N ILE A 156 -17.23 4.13 2.32
CA ILE A 156 -18.19 4.12 3.44
C ILE A 156 -19.66 4.17 2.99
N ASP A 157 -19.91 4.74 1.80
CA ASP A 157 -21.23 4.84 1.16
C ASP A 157 -21.63 3.60 0.34
N GLY A 158 -20.81 2.55 0.30
CA GLY A 158 -21.07 1.33 -0.47
C GLY A 158 -20.80 1.43 -1.97
N THR A 159 -20.26 2.55 -2.46
CA THR A 159 -19.94 2.74 -3.90
C THR A 159 -18.56 2.24 -4.29
N GLY A 160 -17.84 1.62 -3.36
CA GLY A 160 -16.51 1.06 -3.54
C GLY A 160 -16.49 -0.29 -4.27
N TYR A 161 -15.37 -0.98 -4.18
CA TYR A 161 -15.15 -2.31 -4.76
C TYR A 161 -14.07 -3.06 -3.95
N PRO A 162 -14.01 -4.40 -4.01
CA PRO A 162 -14.77 -5.30 -4.89
C PRO A 162 -16.18 -5.69 -4.41
N ASP A 163 -16.42 -5.73 -3.10
CA ASP A 163 -17.58 -6.36 -2.47
C ASP A 163 -18.69 -5.35 -2.14
N ARG A 164 -18.43 -4.04 -2.30
CA ARG A 164 -19.38 -2.94 -2.06
C ARG A 164 -19.86 -2.88 -0.61
N LEU A 165 -18.92 -3.13 0.30
CA LEU A 165 -19.15 -3.01 1.73
C LEU A 165 -19.46 -1.55 2.10
N ALA A 166 -20.28 -1.34 3.12
CA ALA A 166 -20.69 -0.01 3.58
C ALA A 166 -20.55 0.12 5.09
N GLY A 167 -20.28 1.35 5.56
CA GLY A 167 -20.20 1.66 6.99
C GLY A 167 -19.23 0.75 7.75
N ASP A 168 -19.76 0.07 8.76
CA ASP A 168 -19.00 -0.81 9.65
C ASP A 168 -18.81 -2.24 9.11
N ALA A 169 -19.35 -2.54 7.93
CA ALA A 169 -19.01 -3.79 7.23
C ALA A 169 -17.56 -3.75 6.69
N ILE A 170 -16.98 -2.55 6.53
CA ILE A 170 -15.56 -2.38 6.20
C ILE A 170 -14.77 -2.37 7.51
N SER A 171 -13.77 -3.24 7.63
CA SER A 171 -12.97 -3.32 8.85
C SER A 171 -12.27 -1.98 9.15
N LEU A 172 -11.95 -1.74 10.42
CA LEU A 172 -11.22 -0.54 10.83
C LEU A 172 -9.91 -0.37 10.04
N LEU A 173 -9.11 -1.44 9.91
CA LEU A 173 -7.83 -1.39 9.23
C LEU A 173 -8.00 -1.16 7.71
N ALA A 174 -9.03 -1.73 7.08
CA ALA A 174 -9.33 -1.45 5.67
C ALA A 174 -9.78 0.00 5.44
N ARG A 175 -10.60 0.56 6.34
CA ARG A 175 -10.96 2.00 6.31
C ARG A 175 -9.73 2.89 6.47
N MET A 176 -8.82 2.54 7.37
CA MET A 176 -7.53 3.23 7.50
C MET A 176 -6.73 3.15 6.20
N GLY A 177 -6.64 1.97 5.58
CA GLY A 177 -5.97 1.76 4.31
C GLY A 177 -6.51 2.67 3.20
N ALA A 178 -7.82 2.75 3.05
CA ALA A 178 -8.48 3.63 2.10
C ALA A 178 -8.15 5.12 2.33
N ILE A 179 -8.15 5.56 3.59
CA ILE A 179 -7.80 6.94 3.95
C ILE A 179 -6.34 7.24 3.61
N CYS A 180 -5.41 6.35 4.00
CA CYS A 180 -3.99 6.53 3.80
C CYS A 180 -3.60 6.50 2.31
N ASP A 181 -4.18 5.59 1.52
CA ASP A 181 -4.00 5.52 0.06
C ASP A 181 -4.44 6.83 -0.61
N VAL A 182 -5.68 7.27 -0.35
CA VAL A 182 -6.21 8.52 -0.91
C VAL A 182 -5.37 9.72 -0.47
N TYR A 183 -4.99 9.79 0.82
CA TYR A 183 -4.18 10.89 1.34
C TYR A 183 -2.81 10.98 0.64
N ASP A 184 -2.11 9.87 0.48
CA ASP A 184 -0.85 9.85 -0.27
C ASP A 184 -1.06 10.24 -1.74
N ALA A 185 -2.11 9.71 -2.38
CA ALA A 185 -2.45 10.02 -3.76
C ALA A 185 -2.71 11.51 -3.99
N VAL A 186 -3.43 12.18 -3.08
CA VAL A 186 -3.75 13.62 -3.20
C VAL A 186 -2.59 14.53 -2.80
N THR A 187 -1.72 14.10 -1.87
CA THR A 187 -0.61 14.91 -1.37
C THR A 187 0.72 14.69 -2.09
N SER A 188 0.89 13.61 -2.86
CA SER A 188 2.11 13.37 -3.65
C SER A 188 2.23 14.35 -4.83
N GLU A 189 3.43 14.92 -5.04
CA GLU A 189 3.77 15.64 -6.27
C GLU A 189 3.94 14.61 -7.39
N ARG A 190 2.96 14.53 -8.29
CA ARG A 190 2.98 13.59 -9.42
C ARG A 190 3.55 14.30 -10.64
N ALA A 191 4.39 13.65 -11.44
CA ALA A 191 4.87 14.17 -12.73
C ALA A 191 3.73 14.55 -13.71
N TYR A 192 2.52 14.01 -13.51
CA TYR A 192 1.30 14.31 -14.28
C TYR A 192 0.26 15.16 -13.54
N LYS A 193 0.54 15.59 -12.30
CA LYS A 193 -0.25 16.66 -11.64
C LYS A 193 0.35 18.00 -12.09
N LYS A 194 -0.21 18.55 -13.16
CA LYS A 194 -0.22 20.00 -13.38
C LYS A 194 -1.61 20.52 -13.03
#